data_AF-A0A5J5Q1I4-F1
#
_entry.id   AF-A0A5J5Q1I4-F1
#
_cell.length_a   1.000
_cell.length_b   1.000
_cell.length_c   1.000
_cell.angle_alpha   90.00
_cell.angle_beta   90.00
_cell.angle_gamma   90.00
#
_symmetry.space_group_name_H-M   'P 1'
#
loop_
_entity.id
_entity.type
_entity.pdbx_description
1 polymer ?
#
loop_
_entity_poly.entity_id
_entity_poly.type
_entity_poly.pdbx_seq_one_letter_code
_entity_poly.pdbx_strand_id
1 'polypeptide(L)'
;MKGILYRGNRIFFGIYALQALEPAWITSRQIEAGRRAMTRNVRRDGKIWVCIFPDKPVTVRPTETRMGSRKRSPEYWVAVVKPSIIICEMSGVAKNIV
;
A
#
# COMPACT_ATOMS: atom_id res chain seq x y z
N MET A 1 -8.72 2.72 12.61
CA MET A 1 -9.76 2.30 11.65
C MET A 1 -10.49 1.10 12.24
N LYS A 2 -11.81 1.04 12.16
CA LYS A 2 -12.58 -0.08 12.71
C LYS A 2 -13.00 -1.05 11.60
N GLY A 3 -13.04 -2.33 11.94
CA GLY A 3 -13.54 -3.42 11.09
C GLY A 3 -12.48 -4.12 10.24
N ILE A 4 -12.79 -5.36 9.88
CA ILE A 4 -12.03 -6.23 8.97
C ILE A 4 -12.60 -6.03 7.55
N LEU A 5 -11.75 -6.07 6.52
CA LEU A 5 -12.26 -6.04 5.14
C LEU A 5 -12.48 -7.46 4.64
N TYR A 6 -13.72 -7.78 4.24
CA TYR A 6 -14.08 -9.08 3.67
C TYR A 6 -13.85 -9.16 2.15
N ARG A 7 -13.55 -8.03 1.50
CA ARG A 7 -13.22 -7.93 0.07
C ARG A 7 -11.72 -7.67 -0.09
N GLY A 8 -11.12 -8.08 -1.19
CA GLY A 8 -9.68 -7.88 -1.44
C GLY A 8 -8.77 -8.74 -0.54
N ASN A 9 -9.30 -9.84 0.01
CA ASN A 9 -8.59 -10.81 0.84
C ASN A 9 -8.29 -12.13 0.11
N ARG A 10 -8.55 -12.18 -1.21
CA ARG A 10 -8.28 -13.32 -2.07
C ARG A 10 -7.23 -12.95 -3.10
N ILE A 11 -6.39 -13.92 -3.45
CA ILE A 11 -5.36 -13.80 -4.48
C ILE A 11 -6.05 -13.93 -5.85
N PHE A 12 -5.80 -12.99 -6.76
CA PHE A 12 -6.43 -12.99 -8.09
C PHE A 12 -5.45 -13.20 -9.24
N PHE A 13 -4.21 -12.74 -9.10
CA PHE A 13 -3.21 -12.70 -10.17
C PHE A 13 -1.98 -13.55 -9.83
N GLY A 14 -1.52 -13.50 -8.59
CA GLY A 14 -0.29 -14.13 -8.13
C GLY A 14 -0.47 -15.56 -7.62
N ILE A 15 0.66 -16.14 -7.19
CA ILE A 15 0.72 -17.38 -6.42
C ILE A 15 0.94 -17.06 -4.93
N TYR A 16 1.71 -16.00 -4.65
CA TYR A 16 1.99 -15.50 -3.31
C TYR A 16 1.39 -14.10 -3.13
N ALA A 17 1.02 -13.77 -1.90
CA ALA A 17 0.43 -12.48 -1.57
C ALA A 17 0.89 -11.98 -0.19
N LEU A 18 1.05 -10.67 -0.09
CA LEU A 18 1.33 -9.97 1.16
C LEU A 18 0.03 -9.45 1.76
N GLN A 19 -0.40 -10.01 2.88
CA GLN A 19 -1.62 -9.61 3.57
C GLN A 19 -1.33 -8.67 4.74
N ALA A 20 -2.13 -7.62 4.88
CA ALA A 20 -2.08 -6.72 6.03
C ALA A 20 -2.70 -7.38 7.27
N LEU A 21 -1.96 -7.38 8.39
CA LEU A 21 -2.48 -7.85 9.69
C LEU A 21 -3.11 -6.70 10.50
N GLU A 22 -2.60 -5.49 10.32
CA GLU A 22 -2.99 -4.32 11.10
C GLU A 22 -3.58 -3.21 10.20
N PRO A 23 -4.48 -2.37 10.74
CA PRO A 23 -4.98 -1.21 10.03
C PRO A 23 -3.92 -0.11 9.96
N ALA A 24 -3.62 0.39 8.75
CA ALA A 24 -2.67 1.47 8.54
C ALA A 24 -3.03 2.36 7.35
N TRP A 25 -2.50 3.58 7.33
CA TRP A 25 -2.43 4.38 6.10
C TRP A 25 -1.09 4.14 5.43
N ILE A 26 -1.13 3.72 4.17
CA ILE A 26 0.08 3.49 3.37
C ILE A 26 0.21 4.60 2.33
N THR A 27 1.32 5.30 2.35
CA THR A 27 1.64 6.38 1.40
C THR A 27 2.07 5.83 0.05
N SER A 28 1.92 6.61 -1.02
CA SER A 28 2.45 6.28 -2.34
C SER A 28 3.96 5.98 -2.32
N ARG A 29 4.72 6.71 -1.48
CA ARG A 29 6.17 6.50 -1.29
C ARG A 29 6.50 5.13 -0.70
N GLN A 30 5.73 4.67 0.29
CA GLN A 30 5.90 3.34 0.89
C GLN A 30 5.55 2.22 -0.11
N ILE A 31 4.48 2.39 -0.88
CA ILE A 31 4.09 1.45 -1.94
C ILE A 31 5.23 1.32 -2.96
N GLU A 32 5.77 2.44 -3.43
CA GLU A 32 6.85 2.44 -4.43
C GLU A 32 8.17 1.89 -3.87
N ALA A 33 8.51 2.20 -2.61
CA ALA A 33 9.67 1.63 -1.95
C ALA A 33 9.57 0.09 -1.84
N GLY A 34 8.42 -0.42 -1.42
CA GLY A 34 8.14 -1.86 -1.36
C GLY A 34 8.20 -2.51 -2.74
N ARG A 35 7.58 -1.90 -3.75
CA ARG A 35 7.62 -2.38 -5.15
C ARG A 35 9.05 -2.51 -5.65
N ARG A 36 9.88 -1.46 -5.49
CA ARG A 36 11.29 -1.48 -5.88
C ARG A 36 12.08 -2.55 -5.15
N ALA A 37 11.87 -2.72 -3.84
CA ALA A 37 12.55 -3.74 -3.05
C ALA A 37 12.21 -5.15 -3.54
N MET A 38 10.92 -5.44 -3.78
CA MET A 38 10.48 -6.72 -4.33
C MET A 38 11.06 -6.96 -5.73
N THR A 39 10.96 -5.98 -6.65
CA THR A 39 11.50 -6.14 -8.02
C THR A 39 13.00 -6.40 -8.02
N ARG A 40 13.76 -5.79 -7.10
CA ARG A 40 15.21 -6.04 -6.97
C ARG A 40 15.53 -7.46 -6.52
N ASN A 41 14.73 -8.03 -5.61
CA ASN A 41 14.95 -9.38 -5.08
C ASN A 41 14.58 -10.47 -6.10
N VAL A 42 13.49 -10.24 -6.84
CA VAL A 42 12.81 -11.24 -7.67
C VAL A 42 13.53 -11.57 -9.00
N ARG A 43 14.51 -10.77 -9.43
CA ARG A 43 15.20 -10.89 -10.74
C ARG A 43 14.19 -10.96 -11.92
N ARG A 44 14.64 -11.28 -13.13
CA ARG A 44 13.94 -10.94 -14.40
C ARG A 44 12.56 -11.57 -14.61
N ASP A 45 12.27 -12.74 -14.02
CA ASP A 45 11.10 -13.54 -14.42
C ASP A 45 9.89 -13.41 -13.51
N GLY A 46 10.03 -12.81 -12.32
CA GLY A 46 8.89 -12.68 -11.42
C GLY A 46 8.05 -11.43 -11.67
N LYS A 47 6.74 -11.62 -11.65
CA LYS A 47 5.73 -10.58 -11.83
C LYS A 47 5.21 -10.15 -10.46
N ILE A 48 5.05 -8.84 -10.27
CA ILE A 48 4.55 -8.23 -9.03
C ILE A 48 3.35 -7.37 -9.38
N TRP A 49 2.27 -7.53 -8.63
CA TRP A 49 1.08 -6.70 -8.70
C TRP A 49 0.93 -5.92 -7.40
N VAL A 50 0.65 -4.62 -7.54
CA VAL A 50 0.26 -3.78 -6.41
C VAL A 50 -1.27 -3.74 -6.39
N CYS A 51 -1.87 -4.24 -5.31
CA CYS A 51 -3.32 -4.40 -5.20
C CYS A 51 -4.01 -3.24 -4.48
N ILE A 52 -3.23 -2.27 -3.98
CA ILE A 52 -3.74 -1.06 -3.30
C ILE A 52 -3.42 0.19 -4.12
N PHE A 53 -4.32 1.17 -4.08
CA PHE A 53 -4.15 2.44 -4.78
C PHE A 53 -4.35 3.61 -3.79
N PRO A 54 -3.49 4.65 -3.82
CA PRO A 54 -3.63 5.80 -2.93
C PRO A 54 -4.68 6.78 -3.49
N ASP A 55 -5.95 6.54 -3.13
CA ASP A 55 -7.12 7.30 -3.56
C ASP A 55 -7.59 8.35 -2.54
N LYS A 56 -6.98 8.40 -1.35
CA LYS A 56 -7.37 9.35 -0.30
C LYS A 56 -6.37 10.52 -0.20
N PRO A 57 -6.81 11.78 -0.38
CA PRO A 57 -5.95 12.93 -0.20
C PRO A 57 -5.74 13.26 1.28
N VAL A 58 -4.52 13.65 1.64
CA VAL A 58 -4.14 14.12 2.97
C VAL A 58 -3.65 15.55 2.87
N THR A 59 -4.26 16.44 3.65
CA THR A 59 -3.88 17.86 3.76
C THR A 59 -3.03 18.05 4.99
N VAL A 60 -1.86 18.67 4.84
CA VAL A 60 -1.00 19.03 5.97
C VAL A 60 -0.86 20.54 6.02
N ARG A 61 -0.56 21.00 7.23
CA ARG A 61 -0.38 22.39 7.54
C ARG A 61 1.11 22.70 7.61
N PRO A 62 1.59 23.81 7.02
CA PRO A 62 2.97 24.22 7.19
C PRO A 62 3.29 24.44 8.66
N THR A 63 4.47 23.98 9.07
CA THR A 63 5.10 24.39 10.33
C THR A 63 5.08 25.92 10.42
N GLU A 64 4.93 26.48 11.62
CA GLU A 64 4.93 27.94 11.90
C GLU A 64 3.61 28.71 11.70
N THR A 65 2.52 28.06 11.30
CA THR A 65 1.22 28.75 11.15
C THR A 65 0.31 28.57 12.39
N ARG A 66 -0.61 29.52 12.71
CA ARG A 66 -1.63 29.44 13.80
C ARG A 66 -3.00 28.87 13.41
N MET A 67 -3.65 28.08 14.26
CA MET A 67 -4.88 27.35 13.91
C MET A 67 -5.99 28.27 13.35
N GLY A 68 -6.81 27.74 12.45
CA GLY A 68 -7.79 28.52 11.68
C GLY A 68 -7.39 28.64 10.20
N SER A 69 -8.13 29.47 9.45
CA SER A 69 -7.85 29.80 8.04
C SER A 69 -8.05 28.67 7.02
N ARG A 70 -9.28 28.13 6.97
CA ARG A 70 -9.81 27.15 5.97
C ARG A 70 -8.94 25.89 5.77
N LYS A 71 -9.48 24.88 5.10
CA LYS A 71 -8.74 23.66 4.76
C LYS A 71 -7.78 23.96 3.61
N ARG A 72 -6.51 23.53 3.73
CA ARG A 72 -5.49 23.71 2.69
C ARG A 72 -5.59 22.64 1.60
N SER A 73 -4.80 22.84 0.54
CA SER A 73 -4.65 21.88 -0.55
C SER A 73 -4.07 20.54 -0.08
N PRO A 74 -4.39 19.42 -0.74
CA PRO A 74 -3.77 18.11 -0.49
C PRO A 74 -2.25 18.16 -0.70
N GLU A 75 -1.49 17.56 0.22
CA GLU A 75 -0.03 17.44 0.13
C GLU A 75 0.40 16.08 -0.41
N TYR A 76 -0.26 15.00 0.04
CA TYR A 76 0.03 13.64 -0.44
C TYR A 76 -1.21 12.76 -0.43
N TRP A 77 -1.09 11.57 -1.03
CA TRP A 77 -2.15 10.58 -1.12
C TRP A 77 -1.79 9.32 -0.35
N VAL A 78 -2.80 8.71 0.27
CA VAL A 78 -2.69 7.47 1.05
C VAL A 78 -3.70 6.45 0.58
N ALA A 79 -3.32 5.18 0.66
CA ALA A 79 -4.21 4.05 0.60
C ALA A 79 -4.66 3.70 2.03
N VAL A 80 -5.96 3.51 2.21
CA VAL A 80 -6.55 3.12 3.51
C VAL A 80 -6.56 1.60 3.61
N VAL A 81 -5.63 1.02 4.38
CA VAL A 81 -5.47 -0.43 4.49
C VAL A 81 -6.06 -0.94 5.80
N LYS A 82 -6.96 -1.92 5.69
CA LYS A 82 -7.57 -2.64 6.82
C LYS A 82 -6.94 -4.03 6.96
N PRO A 83 -7.08 -4.67 8.13
CA PRO A 83 -6.72 -6.07 8.29
C PRO A 83 -7.37 -6.95 7.23
N SER A 84 -6.62 -7.96 6.82
CA SER A 84 -6.96 -8.97 5.81
C SER A 84 -6.90 -8.54 4.34
N ILE A 85 -6.59 -7.27 4.04
CA ILE A 85 -6.37 -6.81 2.66
C ILE A 85 -5.04 -7.35 2.13
N ILE A 86 -5.04 -7.79 0.87
CA ILE A 86 -3.83 -8.08 0.12
C ILE A 86 -3.25 -6.77 -0.43
N ILE A 87 -2.01 -6.49 -0.05
CA ILE A 87 -1.27 -5.28 -0.44
C ILE A 87 -0.61 -5.49 -1.79
N CYS A 88 0.08 -6.62 -1.96
CA CYS A 88 0.80 -6.99 -3.18
C CYS A 88 0.67 -8.49 -3.46
N GLU A 89 0.73 -8.85 -4.73
CA GLU A 89 0.77 -10.23 -5.20
C GLU A 89 2.02 -10.48 -6.04
N MET A 90 2.48 -11.73 -6.07
CA MET A 90 3.70 -12.13 -6.77
C MET A 90 3.54 -13.49 -7.46
N SER A 91 4.14 -13.64 -8.63
CA SER A 91 4.17 -14.89 -9.41
C SER A 91 5.54 -15.06 -10.08
N GLY A 92 5.88 -16.28 -10.50
CA GLY A 92 7.15 -16.57 -11.16
C GLY A 92 8.36 -16.58 -10.23
N VAL A 93 8.15 -16.84 -8.94
CA VAL A 93 9.20 -16.91 -7.90
C VAL A 93 9.18 -18.22 -7.15
N ALA A 94 10.36 -18.76 -6.85
CA ALA A 94 10.49 -19.92 -5.97
C ALA A 94 10.20 -19.52 -4.51
N LYS A 95 9.61 -20.45 -3.73
CA LYS A 95 9.21 -20.21 -2.33
C LYS A 95 10.36 -19.72 -1.43
N ASN A 96 11.62 -20.04 -1.74
CA ASN A 96 12.78 -19.64 -0.94
C ASN A 96 13.18 -18.16 -1.12
N ILE A 97 12.61 -17.47 -2.11
CA ILE A 97 12.90 -16.04 -2.37
C ILE A 97 11.86 -15.13 -1.66
N VAL A 98 10.75 -15.71 -1.21
CA VAL A 98 9.63 -15.03 -0.52
C VAL A 98 9.71 -15.30 0.97
#